data_AF-A0A6V7M498-F1
#
_entry.id   AF-A0A6V7M498-F1
#
_cell.length_a   1.000
_cell.length_b   1.000
_cell.length_c   1.000
_cell.angle_alpha   90.00
_cell.angle_beta   90.00
_cell.angle_gamma   90.00
#
_symmetry.space_group_name_H-M   'P 1'
#
loop_
_entity.id
_entity.type
_entity.pdbx_description
1 polymer ?
#
loop_
_entity_poly.entity_id
_entity_poly.type
_entity_poly.pdbx_seq_one_letter_code
_entity_poly.pdbx_strand_id
1 'polypeptide(L)' 'DNQCMRIKILGDCYYCVSGLPVSRPNHAYNCVNMGLQMIDTI' A
#
# COMPACT_ATOMS: atom_id res chain seq x y z
N ASP A 1 -5.51 4.94 8.65
CA ASP A 1 -4.77 5.72 7.65
C ASP A 1 -3.46 4.98 7.33
N ASN A 2 -3.52 4.00 6.43
CA ASN A 2 -2.37 3.17 6.09
C ASN A 2 -1.40 4.01 5.25
N GLN A 3 -0.22 4.29 5.81
CA GLN A 3 0.81 5.20 5.30
C GLN A 3 1.50 4.67 4.01
N CYS A 4 0.71 4.31 3.02
CA CYS A 4 1.13 3.83 1.71
C CYS A 4 0.81 4.89 0.66
N MET A 5 1.80 5.20 -0.18
CA MET A 5 1.58 6.12 -1.29
C MET A 5 0.95 5.37 -2.46
N ARG A 6 -0.17 5.89 -2.97
CA ARG A 6 -0.78 5.46 -4.24
C ARG A 6 0.06 6.07 -5.38
N ILE A 7 0.76 5.22 -6.14
CA ILE A 7 1.69 5.71 -7.18
C ILE A 7 0.99 5.91 -8.52
N LYS A 8 0.12 4.98 -8.93
CA LYS A 8 -0.65 5.10 -10.18
C LYS A 8 -1.71 4.00 -10.25
N ILE A 9 -2.86 4.32 -10.82
CA ILE A 9 -3.84 3.34 -11.27
C ILE A 9 -3.54 3.07 -12.75
N LEU A 10 -3.25 1.83 -13.11
CA LEU A 10 -3.15 1.37 -14.50
C LEU A 10 -4.32 0.41 -14.75
N GLY A 11 -5.43 0.95 -15.26
CA GLY A 11 -6.68 0.18 -15.42
C GLY A 11 -7.24 -0.27 -14.07
N ASP A 12 -7.48 -1.56 -13.90
CA ASP A 12 -7.99 -2.13 -12.64
C ASP A 12 -6.86 -2.45 -11.63
N CYS A 13 -5.59 -2.26 -12.02
CA CYS A 13 -4.45 -2.51 -11.16
C CYS A 13 -4.12 -1.30 -10.26
N TYR A 14 -4.26 -1.51 -8.96
CA TYR A 14 -3.88 -0.57 -7.91
C TYR A 14 -2.45 -0.85 -7.42
N TYR A 15 -1.52 0.06 -7.72
CA TYR A 15 -0.15 -0.01 -7.21
C TYR A 15 0.04 0.91 -6.00
N CYS A 16 0.45 0.31 -4.88
CA CYS A 16 0.73 1.01 -3.63
C CYS A 16 2.12 0.62 -3.12
N VAL A 17 2.87 1.59 -2.63
CA VAL A 17 4.24 1.37 -2.17
C VAL A 17 4.44 2.04 -0.82
N SER A 18 5.09 1.31 0.09
CA SER A 18 5.41 1.76 1.44
C SER A 18 6.93 1.79 1.60
N GLY A 19 7.47 2.82 2.27
CA GLY A 19 8.91 2.99 2.47
C GLY A 19 9.64 3.85 1.43
N LEU A 20 8.90 4.64 0.64
CA LEU A 20 9.46 5.63 -0.30
C LEU A 20 8.75 6.98 -0.12
N PRO A 21 9.48 8.11 -0.13
CA PRO A 21 10.93 8.26 -0.30
C PRO A 21 11.75 7.96 0.97
N VAL A 22 11.09 7.80 2.13
CA VAL A 22 11.74 7.52 3.42
C VAL A 22 11.67 6.02 3.68
N SER A 23 12.83 5.37 3.79
CA SER A 23 12.93 3.97 4.17
C SER A 23 12.30 3.77 5.55
N ARG A 24 11.32 2.88 5.64
CA ARG A 24 10.64 2.53 6.89
C ARG A 24 10.83 1.05 7.15
N PRO A 25 11.33 0.63 8.32
CA PRO A 25 11.57 -0.79 8.61
C PRO A 25 10.29 -1.63 8.57
N ASN A 26 9.12 -1.03 8.82
CA ASN A 26 7.81 -1.70 8.81
C ASN A 26 7.09 -1.61 7.46
N HIS A 27 7.80 -1.32 6.36
CA HIS A 27 7.20 -1.19 5.04
C HIS A 27 6.45 -2.45 4.59
N ALA A 28 6.99 -3.64 4.90
CA ALA A 28 6.36 -4.92 4.59
C ALA A 28 5.02 -5.09 5.33
N TYR A 29 4.98 -4.80 6.63
CA TYR A 29 3.76 -4.87 7.45
C TYR A 29 2.66 -3.94 6.92
N ASN A 30 3.02 -2.70 6.60
CA ASN A 30 2.08 -1.71 6.08
C ASN A 30 1.52 -2.11 4.69
N CYS A 31 2.33 -2.68 3.81
CA CYS A 31 1.86 -3.18 2.51
C CYS A 31 0.88 -4.35 2.67
N VAL A 32 1.18 -5.31 3.55
CA VAL A 32 0.29 -6.46 3.81
C VAL A 32 -1.03 -6.00 4.44
N ASN A 33 -0.97 -5.10 5.43
CA ASN A 33 -2.17 -4.57 6.08
C ASN A 33 -3.04 -3.77 5.11
N MET A 34 -2.45 -3.08 4.14
CA MET A 34 -3.17 -2.41 3.07
C MET A 34 -3.87 -3.41 2.14
N GLY A 35 -3.22 -4.53 1.79
CA GLY A 35 -3.85 -5.60 1.01
C GLY A 35 -5.02 -6.26 1.75
N LEU A 36 -4.89 -6.51 3.06
CA LEU A 36 -5.97 -7.04 3.89
C LEU A 36 -7.17 -6.09 3.93
N GLN A 37 -6.94 -4.79 4.14
CA GLN A 37 -8.00 -3.79 4.10
C GLN A 37 -8.69 -3.70 2.74
N MET A 38 -7.97 -3.90 1.63
CA MET A 38 -8.58 -3.94 0.31
C MET A 38 -9.55 -5.13 0.17
N ILE A 39 -9.21 -6.29 0.73
CA ILE A 39 -10.08 -7.47 0.71
C ILE A 39 -11.32 -7.24 1.60
N ASP A 40 -11.14 -6.68 2.79
CA ASP A 40 -12.26 -6.40 3.71
C ASP A 40 -13.22 -5.31 3.21
N THR A 41 -12.76 -4.46 2.28
CA THR A 41 -13.56 -3.36 1.71
C THR A 41 -14.34 -3.80 0.45
N ILE A 42 -14.04 -4.97 -0.11
CA ILE A 42 -14.78 -5.59 -1.23
C ILE A 42 -15.99 -6.36 -0.69
#